data_AF-A0A495YZG3-F1
#
_entry.id   AF-A0A495YZG3-F1
#
_cell.length_a   1.000
_cell.length_b   1.000
_cell.length_c   1.000
_cell.angle_alpha   90.00
_cell.angle_beta   90.00
_cell.angle_gamma   90.00
#
_symmetry.space_group_name_H-M   'P 1'
#
loop_
_entity.id
_entity.type
_entity.pdbx_description
1 polymer ?
#
loop_
_entity_poly.entity_id
_entity_poly.type
_entity_poly.pdbx_seq_one_letter_code
_entity_poly.pdbx_strand_id
1 'polypeptide(L)'
;MGDLRQGASKQAQSLNTYLDWLGIAQVIQYRWTDKNQKTGEETHKVHYGITSLTPAAASAKRLLEIRRGHWSIENKSHWIRDIQLGEDASP
;
A
#
# COMPACT_ATOMS: atom_id res chain seq x y z
N MET A 1 -14.54 7.60 6.65
CA MET A 1 -13.28 7.25 7.33
C MET A 1 -13.48 5.86 7.96
N GLY A 2 -13.31 4.78 7.18
CA GLY A 2 -13.56 3.41 7.64
C GLY A 2 -12.29 2.81 8.23
N ASP A 3 -12.30 2.56 9.54
CA ASP A 3 -11.17 2.04 10.30
C ASP A 3 -11.51 0.65 10.85
N LEU A 4 -10.93 -0.38 10.26
CA LEU A 4 -10.59 -1.67 10.89
C LEU A 4 -9.44 -2.29 10.05
N ARG A 5 -8.21 -1.89 10.34
CA ARG A 5 -7.01 -2.21 9.53
C ARG A 5 -6.17 -3.36 10.10
N GLN A 6 -6.69 -4.59 10.08
CA GLN A 6 -5.86 -5.76 10.34
C GLN A 6 -5.25 -6.28 9.02
N GLY A 7 -3.93 -6.09 8.86
CA GLY A 7 -3.19 -6.58 7.71
C GLY A 7 -1.95 -7.33 8.16
N ALA A 8 -1.89 -8.62 7.87
CA ALA A 8 -0.67 -9.41 7.99
C ALA A 8 0.23 -9.11 6.79
N SER A 9 1.53 -8.89 7.05
CA SER A 9 2.56 -8.67 6.04
C SER A 9 3.62 -9.77 6.11
N LYS A 10 4.03 -10.29 4.95
CA LYS A 10 5.14 -11.24 4.81
C LYS A 10 6.24 -10.61 3.96
N GLN A 11 7.49 -11.01 4.19
CA GLN A 11 8.64 -10.59 3.40
C GLN A 11 9.49 -11.80 3.00
N ALA A 12 10.11 -11.73 1.83
CA ALA A 12 11.02 -12.75 1.32
C ALA A 12 12.12 -12.12 0.48
N GLN A 13 13.29 -12.77 0.43
CA GLN A 13 14.43 -12.37 -0.41
C GLN A 13 14.71 -13.41 -1.50
N SER A 14 14.11 -14.61 -1.43
CA SER A 14 14.33 -15.69 -2.38
C SER A 14 13.92 -15.34 -3.82
N LEU A 15 13.01 -14.39 -3.99
CA LEU A 15 12.62 -13.89 -5.32
C LEU A 15 13.64 -12.92 -5.94
N ASN A 16 14.58 -12.36 -5.16
CA ASN A 16 15.54 -11.39 -5.70
C ASN A 16 16.40 -12.00 -6.81
N THR A 17 16.74 -13.28 -6.71
CA THR A 17 17.55 -14.02 -7.72
C THR A 17 16.81 -14.21 -9.04
N TYR A 18 15.49 -14.02 -9.08
CA TYR A 18 14.66 -14.13 -10.28
C TYR A 18 14.25 -12.77 -10.86
N LEU A 19 14.62 -11.67 -10.19
CA LEU A 19 14.27 -10.32 -10.57
C LEU A 19 15.56 -9.56 -10.96
N ASP A 20 15.82 -9.45 -12.25
CA ASP A 20 17.02 -8.78 -12.81
C ASP A 20 17.03 -7.24 -12.63
N TRP A 21 16.20 -6.70 -11.75
CA TRP A 21 16.12 -5.27 -11.51
C TRP A 21 17.14 -4.85 -10.43
N LEU A 22 18.10 -4.03 -10.85
CA LEU A 22 19.15 -3.47 -10.00
C LEU A 22 18.57 -2.78 -8.75
N GLY A 23 19.04 -3.21 -7.58
CA GLY A 23 18.73 -2.57 -6.30
C GLY A 23 17.55 -3.18 -5.55
N ILE A 24 16.94 -4.28 -6.01
CA ILE A 24 15.95 -5.01 -5.20
C ILE A 24 16.65 -5.72 -4.04
N ALA A 25 16.20 -5.43 -2.83
CA ALA A 25 16.68 -6.07 -1.60
C ALA A 25 15.64 -6.97 -0.94
N GLN A 26 14.34 -6.70 -1.15
CA GLN A 26 13.24 -7.50 -0.59
C GLN A 26 11.97 -7.45 -1.43
N VAL A 27 11.19 -8.53 -1.39
CA VAL A 27 9.80 -8.60 -1.84
C VAL A 27 8.87 -8.68 -0.63
N ILE A 28 7.76 -7.94 -0.67
CA ILE A 28 6.73 -7.94 0.37
C ILE A 28 5.37 -8.34 -0.19
N GLN A 29 4.58 -9.01 0.65
CA GLN A 29 3.16 -9.26 0.44
C GLN A 29 2.40 -8.70 1.64
N TYR A 30 1.31 -7.98 1.40
CA TYR A 30 0.40 -7.54 2.47
C TYR A 30 -1.06 -7.72 2.05
N ARG A 31 -1.91 -7.91 3.05
CA ARG A 31 -3.36 -7.98 2.88
C ARG A 31 -4.02 -6.66 3.26
N TRP A 32 -4.98 -6.26 2.45
CA TRP A 32 -5.89 -5.15 2.72
C TRP A 32 -7.31 -5.69 2.81
N THR A 33 -8.08 -5.19 3.76
CA THR A 33 -9.52 -5.44 3.83
C THR A 33 -10.21 -4.09 3.79
N ASP A 34 -11.06 -3.92 2.79
CA ASP A 34 -11.91 -2.75 2.65
C ASP A 34 -13.33 -3.15 3.05
N LYS A 35 -13.95 -2.35 3.93
CA LYS A 35 -15.32 -2.58 4.37
C LYS A 35 -16.18 -1.42 3.92
N ASN A 36 -17.16 -1.70 3.09
CA ASN A 36 -18.18 -0.74 2.72
C ASN A 36 -19.08 -0.49 3.95
N GLN A 37 -19.04 0.72 4.48
CA GLN A 37 -19.81 1.07 5.68
C GLN A 37 -21.32 1.12 5.45
N LYS A 38 -21.77 1.28 4.19
CA LYS A 38 -23.19 1.35 3.83
C LYS A 38 -23.79 -0.03 3.58
N THR A 39 -23.08 -0.91 2.87
CA THR A 39 -23.57 -2.26 2.52
C THR A 39 -23.10 -3.34 3.48
N GLY A 40 -22.07 -3.06 4.28
CA GLY A 40 -21.42 -4.02 5.17
C GLY A 40 -20.48 -5.00 4.44
N GLU A 41 -20.41 -4.93 3.11
CA GLU A 41 -19.59 -5.83 2.29
C GLU A 41 -18.11 -5.64 2.58
N GLU A 42 -17.40 -6.76 2.66
CA GLU A 42 -15.96 -6.80 2.87
C GLU A 42 -15.28 -7.28 1.60
N THR A 43 -14.30 -6.51 1.13
CA THR A 43 -13.43 -6.87 0.02
C THR A 43 -12.02 -7.11 0.53
N HIS A 44 -11.52 -8.32 0.31
CA HIS A 44 -10.13 -8.66 0.65
C HIS A 44 -9.24 -8.56 -0.58
N LYS A 45 -8.13 -7.83 -0.45
CA LYS A 45 -7.13 -7.66 -1.50
C LYS A 45 -5.77 -8.12 -0.99
N VAL A 46 -5.02 -8.78 -1.86
CA VAL A 46 -3.61 -9.11 -1.64
C VAL A 46 -2.78 -8.25 -2.58
N HIS A 47 -1.76 -7.61 -2.03
CA HIS A 47 -0.86 -6.77 -2.78
C HIS A 47 0.58 -7.24 -2.59
N TYR A 48 1.39 -7.02 -3.62
CA TYR A 48 2.82 -7.28 -3.62
C TYR A 48 3.59 -5.97 -3.82
N GLY A 49 4.82 -5.93 -3.33
CA GLY A 49 5.72 -4.81 -3.51
C GLY A 49 7.16 -5.27 -3.47
N ILE A 50 8.04 -4.47 -4.03
CA ILE A 50 9.49 -4.66 -4.00
C ILE A 50 10.14 -3.41 -3.43
N THR A 51 11.27 -3.57 -2.77
CA THR A 51 11.99 -2.44 -2.16
C THR A 51 13.49 -2.67 -2.18
N SER A 52 14.24 -1.57 -2.25
CA SER A 52 15.69 -1.53 -2.05
C SER A 52 16.10 -1.50 -0.60
N LEU A 53 15.16 -1.33 0.33
CA LEU A 53 15.42 -1.47 1.76
C LEU A 53 15.71 -2.93 2.09
N THR A 54 16.76 -3.17 2.88
CA THR A 54 17.10 -4.52 3.36
C THR A 54 16.23 -4.90 4.57
N PRO A 55 16.13 -6.19 4.94
CA PRO A 55 15.39 -6.60 6.14
C PRO A 55 15.87 -5.96 7.44
N ALA A 56 17.16 -5.61 7.49
CA ALA A 56 17.75 -4.90 8.62
C ALA A 56 17.34 -3.41 8.64
N ALA A 57 17.19 -2.78 7.47
CA ALA A 57 16.75 -1.39 7.35
C ALA A 57 15.23 -1.23 7.53
N ALA A 58 14.45 -2.19 7.05
CA ALA A 58 13.00 -2.19 7.19
C ALA A 58 12.42 -3.61 7.30
N SER A 59 11.80 -3.90 8.44
CA SER A 59 10.97 -5.10 8.61
C SER A 59 9.64 -4.95 7.88
N ALA A 60 8.93 -6.05 7.67
CA ALA A 60 7.62 -6.07 7.02
C ALA A 60 6.62 -5.11 7.72
N LYS A 61 6.67 -5.03 9.05
CA LYS A 61 5.87 -4.08 9.84
C LYS A 61 6.25 -2.63 9.50
N ARG A 62 7.55 -2.32 9.47
CA ARG A 62 8.05 -0.99 9.12
C ARG A 62 7.71 -0.59 7.68
N LEU A 63 7.79 -1.52 6.73
CA LEU A 63 7.39 -1.31 5.35
C LEU A 63 5.88 -1.02 5.23
N LEU A 64 5.05 -1.69 6.04
CA LEU A 64 3.63 -1.39 6.10
C LEU A 64 3.35 0.02 6.67
N GLU A 65 4.11 0.47 7.67
CA GLU A 65 4.04 1.83 8.21
C GLU A 65 4.46 2.88 7.17
N ILE A 66 5.60 2.69 6.51
CA ILE A 66 6.10 3.57 5.45
C ILE A 66 5.06 3.67 4.33
N ARG A 67 4.53 2.53 3.89
CA ARG A 67 3.46 2.50 2.88
C ARG A 67 2.26 3.31 3.34
N ARG A 68 1.73 3.06 4.55
CA ARG A 68 0.57 3.80 5.09
C ARG A 68 0.84 5.32 5.14
N GLY A 69 2.07 5.72 5.48
CA GLY A 69 2.50 7.12 5.44
C GLY A 69 2.53 7.70 4.03
N HIS A 70 2.93 6.91 3.02
CA HIS A 70 2.98 7.34 1.63
C HIS A 70 1.61 7.74 1.06
N TRP A 71 0.53 7.05 1.43
CA TRP A 71 -0.84 7.43 1.05
C TRP A 71 -1.25 8.83 1.55
N SER A 72 -0.56 9.36 2.57
CA SER A 72 -0.81 10.72 3.06
C SER A 72 -0.27 11.79 2.11
N ILE A 73 0.70 11.45 1.25
CA ILE A 73 1.26 12.35 0.23
C ILE A 73 0.30 12.42 -0.96
N GLU A 74 -0.22 11.26 -1.38
CA GLU A 74 -1.22 11.15 -2.45
C GLU A 74 -2.55 11.81 -2.04
N ASN A 75 -3.07 11.56 -0.83
CA ASN A 75 -4.29 12.23 -0.34
C ASN A 75 -4.18 13.76 -0.29
N LYS A 76 -2.99 14.33 -0.07
CA LYS A 76 -2.80 15.79 -0.09
C LYS A 76 -2.68 16.35 -1.51
N SER A 77 -2.09 15.59 -2.42
CA SER A 77 -1.96 16.00 -3.83
C SER A 77 -3.26 15.78 -4.62
N HIS A 78 -4.03 14.74 -4.29
CA HIS A 78 -5.34 14.47 -4.89
C HIS A 78 -6.36 15.50 -4.46
N TRP A 79 -6.33 15.99 -3.22
CA TRP A 79 -7.23 17.09 -2.79
C TRP A 79 -7.07 18.37 -3.62
N ILE A 80 -5.84 18.72 -4.02
CA ILE A 80 -5.60 19.90 -4.86
C ILE A 80 -6.00 19.62 -6.32
N ARG A 81 -5.79 18.39 -6.81
CA ARG A 81 -6.05 18.02 -8.20
C ARG A 81 -7.54 17.78 -8.48
N ASP A 82 -8.28 17.16 -7.56
CA ASP A 82 -9.74 16.97 -7.66
C ASP A 82 -10.50 18.30 -7.61
N ILE A 83 -10.06 19.26 -6.77
CA ILE A 83 -10.72 20.57 -6.66
C ILE A 83 -10.43 21.48 -7.86
N GLN A 84 -9.26 21.33 -8.53
CA GLN A 84 -8.93 22.16 -9.69
C GLN A 84 -9.42 21.60 -11.03
N LEU A 85 -9.59 20.28 -11.17
CA LEU A 85 -10.03 19.67 -12.44
C LEU A 85 -11.54 19.40 -12.52
N GLY A 86 -12.29 19.56 -11.42
CA GLY A 86 -13.76 19.52 -11.45
C GLY A 86 -14.35 18.20 -11.95
N GLU A 87 -13.59 17.10 -11.92
CA GLU A 87 -14.04 15.80 -12.43
C GLU A 87 -15.12 15.14 -11.54
N ASP A 88 -15.36 15.67 -10.34
CA ASP A 88 -16.48 15.28 -9.46
C ASP A 88 -17.71 16.20 -9.61
N ALA A 89 -17.70 17.12 -10.57
CA ALA A 89 -18.89 17.88 -10.97
C ALA A 89 -19.66 17.13 -12.06
N SER A 90 -20.22 15.96 -11.72
CA SER A 90 -21.32 15.36 -12.49
C SER A 90 -22.66 15.73 -11.82
N PRO A 91 -23.68 16.20 -12.57
CA PRO A 91 -25.04 16.39 -12.06
C PRO A 91 -25.71 15.09 -11.61
#